data_AF-A0ABD4Q9Y8-F1
#
_entry.id   AF-A0ABD4Q9Y8-F1
#
_cell.length_a   1.000
_cell.length_b   1.000
_cell.length_c   1.000
_cell.angle_alpha   90.00
_cell.angle_beta   90.00
_cell.angle_gamma   90.00
#
_symmetry.space_group_name_H-M   'P 1'
#
loop_
_entity.id
_entity.type
_entity.pdbx_description
1 polymer ?
#
loop_
_entity_poly.entity_id
_entity_poly.type
_entity_poly.pdbx_seq_one_letter_code
_entity_poly.pdbx_strand_id
1 'polypeptide(L)' 'MDFSARTVISGDPNLDLDQVGVPISIAKTLTYPEIVTPYNIHKLTELVRNGPNEHPGAKYVIRDTGDRIDLRYN' A
#
# COMPACT_ATOMS: atom_id res chain seq x y z
N MET A 1 11.17 -0.62 -15.11
CA MET A 1 10.79 -1.75 -14.23
C MET A 1 10.49 -1.09 -12.91
N ASP A 2 9.23 -0.81 -12.71
CA ASP A 2 8.74 0.07 -11.65
C ASP A 2 7.86 -0.82 -10.77
N PHE A 3 7.91 -0.68 -9.45
CA PHE A 3 7.24 -1.57 -8.46
C PHE A 3 7.91 -2.94 -8.23
N SER A 4 9.24 -3.01 -8.13
CA SER A 4 9.95 -4.21 -7.68
C SER A 4 10.71 -3.97 -6.36
N ALA A 5 10.89 -5.03 -5.58
CA ALA A 5 11.73 -5.02 -4.39
C ALA A 5 12.60 -6.29 -4.37
N ARG A 6 13.79 -6.19 -3.78
CA ARG A 6 14.72 -7.31 -3.58
C ARG A 6 15.25 -7.25 -2.14
N THR A 7 15.19 -8.38 -1.44
CA THR A 7 15.71 -8.53 -0.08
C THR A 7 16.37 -9.90 0.07
N VAL A 8 17.13 -10.08 1.16
CA VAL A 8 17.65 -11.38 1.59
C VAL A 8 16.49 -12.25 2.09
N ILE A 9 16.52 -13.54 1.76
CA ILE A 9 15.52 -14.52 2.17
C ILE A 9 15.90 -15.17 3.51
N SER A 10 14.89 -15.48 4.32
CA SER A 10 15.02 -16.28 5.54
C SER A 10 13.77 -17.14 5.66
N GLY A 11 13.92 -18.41 6.06
CA GLY A 11 12.79 -19.33 6.17
C GLY A 11 12.03 -19.15 7.47
N ASP A 12 10.69 -19.16 7.40
CA ASP A 12 9.79 -19.15 8.56
C ASP A 12 8.83 -20.35 8.47
N PRO A 13 8.86 -21.29 9.43
CA PRO A 13 8.00 -22.48 9.42
C PRO A 13 6.53 -22.19 9.78
N ASN A 14 6.19 -20.97 10.22
CA ASN A 14 4.82 -20.60 10.55
C ASN A 14 4.03 -20.02 9.36
N LEU A 15 4.71 -19.79 8.21
CA LEU A 15 4.06 -19.32 6.99
C LEU A 15 3.55 -20.50 6.16
N ASP A 16 2.38 -20.32 5.55
CA ASP A 16 1.83 -21.29 4.60
C ASP A 16 2.70 -21.37 3.33
N LEU A 17 2.56 -22.47 2.58
CA LEU A 17 3.35 -22.74 1.37
C LEU A 17 3.24 -21.64 0.31
N ASP A 18 2.11 -20.94 0.25
CA ASP A 18 1.80 -19.88 -0.71
C ASP A 18 2.07 -18.46 -0.17
N GLN A 19 2.60 -18.33 1.05
CA GLN A 19 2.86 -17.05 1.69
C GLN A 19 4.33 -16.62 1.59
N VAL A 20 4.54 -15.31 1.57
CA VAL A 20 5.88 -14.70 1.62
C VAL A 20 5.88 -13.55 2.63
N GLY A 21 6.85 -13.55 3.53
CA GLY A 21 7.06 -12.44 4.47
C GLY A 21 7.55 -11.19 3.76
N VAL A 22 6.79 -10.10 3.82
CA VAL A 22 7.18 -8.80 3.27
C VAL A 22 7.48 -7.82 4.41
N PRO A 23 8.70 -7.25 4.48
CA PRO A 23 9.02 -6.23 5.47
C PRO A 23 8.14 -4.99 5.36
N ILE A 24 7.76 -4.42 6.51
CA ILE A 24 6.89 -3.22 6.58
C ILE A 24 7.48 -2.03 5.79
N SER A 25 8.81 -1.87 5.76
CA SER A 25 9.48 -0.82 5.00
C SER A 25 9.23 -0.92 3.48
N ILE A 26 9.19 -2.15 2.95
CA ILE A 26 8.86 -2.42 1.55
C ILE A 26 7.36 -2.22 1.32
N ALA A 27 6.51 -2.72 2.22
CA ALA A 27 5.05 -2.58 2.11
C ALA A 27 4.57 -1.11 2.12
N LYS A 28 5.28 -0.22 2.82
CA LYS A 28 5.00 1.24 2.81
C LYS A 28 5.45 1.93 1.52
N THR A 29 6.39 1.33 0.78
CA THR A 29 6.97 1.93 -0.43
C THR A 29 6.22 1.50 -1.68
N LEU A 30 5.90 0.21 -1.79
CA LEU A 30 5.14 -0.35 -2.89
C LEU A 30 3.66 -0.01 -2.74
N THR A 31 3.07 0.60 -3.76
CA THR A 31 1.66 1.01 -3.77
C THR A 31 0.92 0.33 -4.90
N TYR A 32 -0.34 0.00 -4.67
CA TYR A 32 -1.24 -0.54 -5.69
C TYR A 32 -2.38 0.45 -5.96
N PRO A 33 -2.69 0.79 -7.22
CA PRO A 33 -3.83 1.63 -7.55
C PRO A 33 -5.13 0.83 -7.44
N GLU A 34 -5.95 1.12 -6.43
CA GLU A 34 -7.29 0.55 -6.27
C GLU A 34 -8.36 1.59 -6.67
N ILE A 35 -9.33 1.18 -7.50
CA ILE A 35 -10.44 2.04 -7.91
C ILE A 35 -11.44 2.13 -6.76
N VAL A 36 -11.89 3.35 -6.44
CA VAL A 36 -12.92 3.57 -5.44
C VAL A 36 -14.25 3.04 -5.95
N THR A 37 -14.83 2.12 -5.19
CA THR A 37 -16.15 1.53 -5.39
C THR A 37 -17.00 1.74 -4.14
N PRO A 38 -18.34 1.68 -4.23
CA PRO A 38 -19.20 1.82 -3.05
C PRO A 38 -18.91 0.79 -1.95
N TYR A 39 -18.32 -0.35 -2.29
CA TYR A 39 -17.99 -1.42 -1.34
C TYR A 39 -16.68 -1.17 -0.59
N ASN A 40 -15.68 -0.57 -1.22
CA ASN A 40 -14.36 -0.34 -0.62
C ASN A 40 -14.17 1.10 -0.10
N ILE A 41 -15.10 2.02 -0.36
CA ILE A 41 -14.97 3.44 -0.01
C ILE A 41 -14.65 3.69 1.47
N HIS A 42 -15.31 2.96 2.37
CA HIS A 42 -15.09 3.12 3.81
C HIS A 42 -13.67 2.71 4.21
N LYS A 43 -13.21 1.55 3.70
CA LYS A 43 -11.86 1.04 3.92
C LYS A 43 -10.80 1.97 3.32
N LEU A 44 -10.97 2.39 2.08
CA LEU A 44 -10.01 3.28 1.41
C LEU A 44 -9.92 4.64 2.10
N THR A 45 -11.04 5.17 2.61
CA THR A 45 -11.05 6.43 3.37
C THR A 45 -10.23 6.32 4.65
N GLU A 46 -10.30 5.19 5.35
CA GLU A 46 -9.49 4.93 6.55
C GLU A 46 -7.99 4.86 6.21
N LEU A 47 -7.61 4.17 5.13
CA LEU A 47 -6.22 4.12 4.66
C LEU A 47 -5.67 5.51 4.30
N VAL A 48 -6.50 6.36 3.69
CA VAL A 48 -6.13 7.75 3.39
C VAL A 48 -5.96 8.57 4.68
N ARG A 49 -6.80 8.35 5.70
CA ARG A 49 -6.67 9.02 7.01
C ARG A 49 -5.40 8.61 7.77
N ASN A 50 -5.01 7.34 7.71
CA ASN A 50 -3.76 6.86 8.31
C ASN A 50 -2.52 7.45 7.62
N GLY A 51 -2.67 7.85 6.35
CA GLY A 51 -1.63 8.51 5.57
C GLY A 51 -0.48 7.58 5.16
N PRO A 52 0.66 8.14 4.73
CA PRO A 52 1.73 7.39 4.07
C PRO A 52 2.76 6.77 5.03
N ASN A 53 2.75 7.14 6.31
CA ASN A 53 3.77 6.75 7.28
C ASN A 53 3.36 5.54 8.14
N GLU A 54 2.06 5.29 8.25
CA GLU A 54 1.48 4.19 9.01
C GLU A 54 0.99 3.08 8.06
N HIS A 55 1.22 1.82 8.45
CA HIS A 55 0.70 0.68 7.71
C HIS A 55 -0.39 0.02 8.56
N PRO A 56 -1.59 -0.24 8.01
CA PRO A 56 -2.02 -0.03 6.62
C PRO A 56 -2.41 1.43 6.33
N GLY A 57 -1.99 1.97 5.18
CA GLY A 57 -2.19 3.37 4.80
C GLY A 57 -2.06 3.62 3.29
N ALA A 58 -2.27 4.86 2.86
CA ALA A 58 -2.22 5.27 1.46
C ALA A 58 -1.21 6.40 1.22
N LYS A 59 -0.67 6.45 0.00
CA LYS A 59 0.35 7.43 -0.39
C LYS A 59 -0.17 8.50 -1.36
N TYR A 60 -1.02 8.09 -2.30
CA TYR A 60 -1.52 8.97 -3.35
C TYR A 60 -3.02 8.79 -3.51
N VAL A 61 -3.71 9.89 -3.77
CA VAL A 61 -5.11 9.88 -4.23
C VAL A 61 -5.12 10.45 -5.65
N ILE A 62 -5.64 9.67 -6.59
CA ILE A 62 -5.78 10.09 -7.99
C ILE A 62 -7.26 10.40 -8.21
N ARG A 63 -7.56 11.64 -8.58
CA ARG A 63 -8.92 12.06 -8.93
C ARG A 63 -9.24 11.69 -10.37
N ASP A 64 -10.53 11.67 -10.68
CA ASP A 64 -11.07 11.53 -12.04
C ASP A 64 -10.55 12.60 -13.00
N THR A 65 -10.27 13.80 -12.49
CA THR A 65 -9.61 14.89 -13.23
C THR A 65 -8.17 14.58 -13.65
N GLY A 66 -7.57 13.50 -13.14
CA GLY A 66 -6.16 13.15 -13.33
C GLY A 66 -5.22 13.78 -12.30
N ASP A 67 -5.75 14.59 -11.37
CA ASP A 67 -4.96 15.21 -10.31
C ASP A 67 -4.48 14.16 -9.32
N ARG A 68 -3.17 14.16 -9.06
CA ARG A 68 -2.52 13.29 -8.08
C ARG A 68 -2.19 14.08 -6.82
N ILE A 69 -2.91 13.78 -5.75
CA ILE A 69 -2.69 14.35 -4.43
C ILE A 69 -1.73 13.43 -3.67
N ASP A 70 -0.59 13.98 -3.24
CA ASP A 70 0.35 13.29 -2.34
C ASP A 70 -0.08 13.54 -0.89
N LEU A 71 -0.36 12.46 -0.15
CA LEU A 71 -0.82 12.53 1.24
C LEU A 71 0.28 12.90 2.23
N ARG A 72 1.54 13.04 1.79
CA ARG A 72 2.65 13.45 2.66
C ARG A 72 2.64 14.93 3.05
N TYR A 73 1.98 15.77 2.26
CA TYR A 73 2.02 17.23 2.39
C TYR A 73 0.63 17.85 2.57
N ASN A 74 -0.37 17.03 2.90
CA ASN A 74 -1.77 17.43 2.99
C ASN A 74 -2.24 17.54 4.45
#